data_AF-A0A0D2RD19-F1
#
_entry.id   AF-A0A0D2RD19-F1
#
_cell.length_a   1.000
_cell.length_b   1.000
_cell.length_c   1.000
_cell.angle_alpha   90.00
_cell.angle_beta   90.00
_cell.angle_gamma   90.00
#
_symmetry.space_group_name_H-M   'P 1'
#
loop_
_entity.id
_entity.type
_entity.pdbx_description
1 polymer ?
#
loop_
_entity_poly.entity_id
_entity_poly.type
_entity_poly.pdbx_seq_one_letter_code
_entity_poly.pdbx_strand_id
1 'polypeptide(L)'
;MESRSRSMHKLTAKICSFLFLFLAHAAHCFYLPGVAPEDFQKGDLLKVKVNKLTSIKTQLPYSYYSLPFCPPKKIVDSTENLGEVLRGDRIENSPYVFKMRDPQMCTVLCRITLDAKTAKQFKEKIDDEYRVNMILDNLPLVVPIRRSDQDSSTVYQLGYHVGLKGQYSGSKEDRYFIHNHLAFTVKYHRDPQTDSARIVGFQVKPY
;
A
#
# COMPACT_ATOMS: atom_id res chain seq x y z
N MET A 1 -16.59 65.90 27.76
CA MET A 1 -17.20 64.58 27.43
C MET A 1 -16.35 63.75 26.45
N GLU A 2 -15.41 64.34 25.68
CA GLU A 2 -14.64 63.65 24.63
C GLU A 2 -13.50 62.72 25.09
N SER A 3 -12.87 62.99 26.24
CA SER A 3 -11.74 62.21 26.76
C SER A 3 -12.12 60.78 27.17
N ARG A 4 -13.34 60.60 27.68
CA ARG A 4 -13.85 59.30 28.16
C ARG A 4 -14.15 58.33 27.00
N SER A 5 -14.58 58.86 25.85
CA SER A 5 -14.84 58.07 24.64
C SER A 5 -13.57 57.49 24.03
N ARG A 6 -12.49 58.29 23.92
CA ARG A 6 -11.19 57.82 23.38
C ARG A 6 -10.51 56.75 24.26
N SER A 7 -10.72 56.79 25.57
CA SER A 7 -10.20 55.76 26.50
C SER A 7 -10.92 54.42 26.33
N MET A 8 -12.25 54.44 26.17
CA MET A 8 -13.05 53.25 25.93
C MET A 8 -12.71 52.57 24.59
N HIS A 9 -12.47 53.34 23.53
CA HIS A 9 -12.03 52.80 22.23
C HIS A 9 -10.64 52.15 22.30
N LYS A 10 -9.71 52.67 23.12
CA LYS A 10 -8.39 52.06 23.31
C LYS A 10 -8.46 50.77 24.14
N LEU A 11 -9.38 50.71 25.10
CA LEU A 11 -9.59 49.51 25.92
C LEU A 11 -10.25 48.39 25.11
N THR A 12 -11.29 48.71 24.31
CA THR A 12 -11.94 47.73 23.43
C THR A 12 -11.00 47.21 22.35
N ALA A 13 -10.15 48.07 21.76
CA ALA A 13 -9.14 47.64 20.81
C ALA A 13 -8.11 46.68 21.43
N LYS A 14 -7.68 46.92 22.68
CA LYS A 14 -6.77 46.01 23.40
C LYS A 14 -7.43 44.67 23.74
N ILE A 15 -8.71 44.68 24.14
CA ILE A 15 -9.47 43.45 24.43
C ILE A 15 -9.67 42.63 23.16
N CYS A 16 -10.06 43.26 22.05
CA CYS A 16 -10.19 42.56 20.76
C CYS A 16 -8.86 41.98 20.26
N SER A 17 -7.75 42.70 20.44
CA SER A 17 -6.40 42.22 20.08
C SER A 17 -5.99 41.01 20.93
N PHE A 18 -6.26 41.05 22.25
CA PHE A 18 -5.97 39.93 23.15
C PHE A 18 -6.85 38.70 22.83
N LEU A 19 -8.11 38.91 22.48
CA LEU A 19 -9.03 37.85 22.05
C LEU A 19 -8.55 37.20 20.75
N PHE A 20 -8.05 37.99 19.79
CA PHE A 20 -7.49 37.50 18.53
C PHE A 20 -6.22 36.66 18.75
N LEU A 21 -5.36 37.05 19.70
CA LEU A 21 -4.17 36.26 20.09
C LEU A 21 -4.53 34.92 20.75
N PHE A 22 -5.62 34.87 21.54
CA PHE A 22 -6.11 33.62 22.13
C PHE A 22 -6.72 32.67 21.09
N LEU A 23 -7.42 33.21 20.08
CA LEU A 23 -7.96 32.41 18.97
C LEU A 23 -6.86 31.84 18.06
N ALA A 24 -5.74 32.54 17.89
CA ALA A 24 -4.60 32.05 17.11
C ALA A 24 -3.89 30.84 17.75
N HIS A 25 -3.90 30.72 19.10
CA HIS A 25 -3.31 29.58 19.81
C HIS A 25 -4.14 28.30 19.72
N ALA A 26 -5.42 28.38 19.33
CA ALA A 26 -6.30 27.23 19.17
C ALA A 26 -6.18 26.56 17.78
N ALA A 27 -5.38 27.12 16.87
CA ALA A 27 -5.12 26.52 15.57
C ALA A 27 -4.10 25.37 15.70
N HIS A 28 -4.55 24.25 16.26
CA HIS A 28 -3.81 23.01 16.12
C HIS A 28 -3.90 22.56 14.65
N CYS A 29 -2.79 22.68 13.93
CA CYS A 29 -2.67 22.14 12.58
C CYS A 29 -2.78 20.60 12.67
N PHE A 30 -3.96 20.08 12.35
CA PHE A 30 -4.21 18.64 12.34
C PHE A 30 -3.70 18.07 11.02
N TYR A 31 -2.54 17.43 11.06
CA TYR A 31 -2.07 16.64 9.95
C TYR A 31 -2.77 15.29 9.95
N LEU A 32 -3.46 14.95 8.85
CA LEU A 32 -4.02 13.62 8.67
C LEU A 32 -2.89 12.62 8.39
N PRO A 33 -2.63 11.64 9.27
CA PRO A 33 -1.65 10.59 8.98
C PRO A 33 -2.00 9.88 7.66
N GLY A 34 -0.97 9.50 6.90
CA GLY A 34 -1.11 8.79 5.62
C GLY A 34 -1.43 9.66 4.39
N VAL A 35 -1.39 10.99 4.51
CA VAL A 35 -1.57 11.91 3.37
C VAL A 35 -0.23 12.47 2.86
N ALA A 36 0.80 12.51 3.71
CA ALA A 36 2.08 13.13 3.39
C ALA A 36 2.94 12.06 2.76
N PRO A 37 3.60 12.39 1.65
CA PRO A 37 4.66 11.53 1.17
C PRO A 37 5.81 11.47 2.16
N GLU A 38 6.32 10.27 2.38
CA GLU A 38 7.52 10.04 3.16
C GLU A 38 8.76 10.12 2.24
N ASP A 39 9.78 10.83 2.70
CA ASP A 39 11.07 10.92 2.02
C ASP A 39 12.04 9.93 2.66
N PHE A 40 12.64 9.06 1.84
CA PHE A 40 13.53 7.99 2.29
C PHE A 40 14.98 8.30 1.92
N GLN A 41 15.90 7.99 2.83
CA GLN A 41 17.33 7.98 2.58
C GLN A 41 17.77 6.63 2.02
N LYS A 42 18.97 6.59 1.42
CA LYS A 42 19.56 5.34 0.94
C LYS A 42 19.76 4.38 2.12
N GLY A 43 19.26 3.14 1.98
CA GLY A 43 19.37 2.08 2.98
C GLY A 43 18.19 2.00 3.95
N ASP A 44 17.27 2.96 3.91
CA ASP A 44 16.07 2.94 4.76
C ASP A 44 15.20 1.71 4.48
N LEU A 45 14.53 1.23 5.52
CA LEU A 45 13.72 0.02 5.46
C LEU A 45 12.34 0.33 4.87
N LEU A 46 12.08 -0.23 3.70
CA LEU A 46 10.79 -0.16 3.03
C LEU A 46 9.95 -1.38 3.42
N LYS A 47 8.95 -1.16 4.26
CA LYS A 47 8.06 -2.23 4.76
C LYS A 47 6.83 -2.34 3.87
N VAL A 48 6.68 -3.46 3.18
CA VAL A 48 5.46 -3.73 2.41
C VAL A 48 4.36 -4.18 3.36
N LYS A 49 3.14 -3.71 3.11
CA LYS A 49 1.93 -4.10 3.81
C LYS A 49 1.02 -4.88 2.87
N VAL A 50 0.24 -5.79 3.43
CA VAL A 50 -0.77 -6.55 2.69
C VAL A 50 -2.14 -6.01 3.05
N ASN A 51 -3.07 -6.01 2.09
CA ASN A 51 -4.45 -5.60 2.33
C ASN A 51 -5.37 -6.83 2.17
N LYS A 52 -6.02 -6.95 1.02
CA LYS A 52 -7.07 -7.95 0.77
C LYS A 52 -6.86 -8.68 -0.55
N LEU A 53 -7.46 -9.86 -0.62
CA LEU A 53 -7.68 -10.61 -1.84
C LEU A 53 -8.99 -10.14 -2.47
N THR A 54 -8.94 -9.70 -3.71
CA THR A 54 -10.11 -9.25 -4.48
C THR A 54 -10.23 -10.04 -5.77
N SER A 55 -11.44 -10.36 -6.20
CA SER A 55 -11.71 -11.03 -7.47
C SER A 55 -12.61 -10.16 -8.34
N ILE A 56 -12.49 -10.28 -9.65
CA ILE A 56 -13.42 -9.69 -10.60
C ILE A 56 -14.68 -10.56 -10.81
N LYS A 57 -14.60 -11.86 -10.48
CA LYS A 57 -15.72 -12.81 -10.59
C LYS A 57 -16.63 -12.74 -9.36
N THR A 58 -16.03 -12.61 -8.19
CA THR A 58 -16.77 -12.63 -6.92
C THR A 58 -16.66 -11.27 -6.23
N GLN A 59 -17.77 -10.75 -5.71
CA GLN A 59 -17.79 -9.45 -5.00
C GLN A 59 -17.28 -9.52 -3.55
N LEU A 60 -16.81 -10.69 -3.09
CA LEU A 60 -16.40 -10.90 -1.70
C LEU A 60 -14.88 -10.76 -1.54
N PRO A 61 -14.40 -9.74 -0.81
CA PRO A 61 -12.99 -9.63 -0.45
C PRO A 61 -12.65 -10.59 0.69
N TYR A 62 -11.43 -11.14 0.66
CA TYR A 62 -10.89 -11.98 1.73
C TYR A 62 -9.64 -11.33 2.31
N SER A 63 -9.33 -11.56 3.59
CA SER A 63 -8.04 -11.14 4.16
C SER A 63 -6.89 -11.86 3.46
N TYR A 64 -5.73 -11.21 3.36
CA TYR A 64 -4.52 -11.82 2.80
C TYR A 64 -4.18 -13.16 3.48
N TYR A 65 -4.16 -13.20 4.82
CA TYR A 65 -3.84 -14.41 5.58
C TYR A 65 -4.96 -15.46 5.66
N SER A 66 -6.05 -15.27 4.91
CA SER A 66 -7.05 -16.34 4.72
C SER A 66 -6.50 -17.51 3.90
N LEU A 67 -5.50 -17.25 3.05
CA LEU A 67 -4.70 -18.25 2.38
C LEU A 67 -3.39 -18.47 3.15
N PRO A 68 -2.80 -19.67 3.09
CA PRO A 68 -1.59 -20.00 3.82
C PRO A 68 -0.34 -19.46 3.12
N PHE A 69 -0.26 -18.12 3.02
CA PHE A 69 0.96 -17.39 2.69
C PHE A 69 1.91 -17.36 3.89
N CYS A 70 3.14 -16.85 3.69
CA CYS A 70 4.12 -16.66 4.76
C CYS A 70 3.65 -15.60 5.77
N PRO A 71 3.34 -15.96 7.04
CA PRO A 71 3.01 -14.98 8.05
C PRO A 71 4.28 -14.42 8.72
N PRO A 72 4.28 -13.14 9.15
CA PRO A 72 5.29 -12.61 10.04
C PRO A 72 5.13 -13.19 11.46
N LYS A 73 6.12 -12.98 12.34
CA LYS A 73 6.08 -13.46 13.74
C LYS A 73 4.82 -13.00 14.50
N LYS A 74 4.35 -11.79 14.21
CA LYS A 74 3.13 -11.21 14.76
C LYS A 74 2.43 -10.42 13.66
N ILE A 75 1.16 -10.73 13.45
CA ILE A 75 0.28 -9.96 12.55
C ILE A 75 -0.25 -8.78 13.35
N VAL A 76 -0.05 -7.58 12.81
CA VAL A 76 -0.46 -6.30 13.41
C VAL A 76 -1.17 -5.50 12.34
N ASP A 77 -2.39 -5.07 12.68
CA ASP A 77 -3.17 -4.15 11.85
C ASP A 77 -2.49 -2.77 11.86
N SER A 78 -2.18 -2.25 10.68
CA SER A 78 -1.54 -0.96 10.44
C SER A 78 -2.53 -0.06 9.69
N THR A 79 -3.29 0.73 10.42
CA THR A 79 -4.19 1.74 9.84
C THR A 79 -3.39 2.98 9.49
N GLU A 80 -3.34 3.36 8.21
CA GLU A 80 -2.57 4.55 7.79
C GLU A 80 -3.45 5.80 7.74
N ASN A 81 -4.68 5.69 7.23
CA ASN A 81 -5.57 6.82 7.07
C ASN A 81 -7.02 6.55 7.50
N LEU A 82 -7.75 7.64 7.75
CA LEU A 82 -9.16 7.58 8.16
C LEU A 82 -10.07 6.95 7.08
N GLY A 83 -9.72 7.12 5.80
CA GLY A 83 -10.48 6.55 4.69
C GLY A 83 -10.45 5.02 4.66
N GLU A 84 -9.33 4.40 5.03
CA GLU A 84 -9.16 2.95 5.17
C GLU A 84 -10.01 2.40 6.31
N VAL A 85 -10.05 3.11 7.45
CA VAL A 85 -10.93 2.77 8.57
C VAL A 85 -12.39 2.75 8.13
N LEU A 86 -12.83 3.81 7.45
CA LEU A 86 -14.23 3.93 7.01
C LEU A 86 -14.62 2.89 5.95
N ARG A 87 -13.66 2.43 5.14
CA ARG A 87 -13.85 1.34 4.18
C ARG A 87 -13.80 -0.04 4.83
N GLY A 88 -13.37 -0.13 6.09
CA GLY A 88 -13.15 -1.39 6.80
C GLY A 88 -11.96 -2.17 6.26
N ASP A 89 -10.98 -1.49 5.65
CA ASP A 89 -9.78 -2.13 5.14
C ASP A 89 -8.89 -2.56 6.32
N ARG A 90 -8.49 -3.83 6.31
CA ARG A 90 -7.56 -4.41 7.29
C ARG A 90 -6.21 -4.54 6.64
N ILE A 91 -5.40 -3.49 6.75
CA ILE A 91 -4.02 -3.50 6.26
C ILE A 91 -3.16 -4.14 7.34
N GLU A 92 -2.46 -5.20 6.99
CA GLU A 92 -1.63 -5.98 7.90
C GLU A 92 -0.16 -5.90 7.47
N ASN A 93 0.76 -6.05 8.43
CA ASN A 93 2.17 -6.12 8.12
C ASN A 93 2.49 -7.41 7.35
N SER A 94 3.49 -7.33 6.46
CA SER A 94 4.00 -8.48 5.70
C SER A 94 5.46 -8.76 6.03
N PRO A 95 5.99 -9.96 5.71
CA PRO A 95 7.41 -10.27 5.88
C PRO A 95 8.31 -9.63 4.82
N TYR A 96 7.75 -8.99 3.78
CA TYR A 96 8.52 -8.34 2.72
C TYR A 96 9.09 -7.00 3.22
N VAL A 97 10.41 -6.95 3.35
CA VAL A 97 11.16 -5.74 3.72
C VAL A 97 12.29 -5.53 2.72
N PHE A 98 12.32 -4.36 2.10
CA PHE A 98 13.38 -3.96 1.17
C PHE A 98 14.22 -2.84 1.78
N LYS A 99 15.36 -2.56 1.14
CA LYS A 99 16.18 -1.39 1.46
C LYS A 99 16.10 -0.39 0.32
N MET A 100 15.93 0.87 0.67
CA MET A 100 15.81 1.93 -0.32
C MET A 100 17.11 2.10 -1.12
N ARG A 101 16.99 2.16 -2.45
CA ARG A 101 18.13 2.25 -3.41
C ARG A 101 19.17 1.13 -3.25
N ASP A 102 18.75 -0.04 -2.79
CA ASP A 102 19.60 -1.23 -2.62
C ASP A 102 18.89 -2.47 -3.22
N PRO A 103 19.23 -2.86 -4.46
CA PRO A 103 18.56 -3.96 -5.14
C PRO A 103 18.90 -5.30 -4.46
N GLN A 104 17.86 -6.00 -4.02
CA GLN A 104 17.98 -7.32 -3.42
C GLN A 104 17.45 -8.39 -4.38
N MET A 105 18.23 -9.44 -4.58
CA MET A 105 17.90 -10.53 -5.49
C MET A 105 17.55 -11.80 -4.70
N CYS A 106 16.44 -12.43 -5.06
CA CYS A 106 16.10 -13.82 -4.69
C CYS A 106 16.16 -14.14 -3.18
N THR A 107 15.45 -13.38 -2.37
CA THR A 107 15.31 -13.66 -0.93
C THR A 107 14.16 -14.63 -0.68
N VAL A 108 14.44 -15.78 -0.06
CA VAL A 108 13.42 -16.73 0.40
C VAL A 108 12.85 -16.25 1.73
N LEU A 109 11.56 -15.92 1.76
CA LEU A 109 10.89 -15.48 3.00
C LEU A 109 10.57 -16.64 3.94
N CYS A 110 9.97 -17.70 3.40
CA CYS A 110 9.63 -18.89 4.17
C CYS A 110 9.47 -20.11 3.24
N ARG A 111 9.39 -21.30 3.84
CA ARG A 111 9.06 -22.55 3.14
C ARG A 111 7.80 -23.12 3.77
N ILE A 112 6.79 -23.37 2.95
CA ILE A 112 5.50 -23.95 3.37
C ILE A 112 5.30 -25.23 2.57
N THR A 113 4.95 -26.30 3.26
CA THR A 113 4.48 -27.55 2.64
C THR A 113 2.97 -27.50 2.55
N LEU A 114 2.43 -27.56 1.34
CA LEU A 114 0.99 -27.57 1.10
C LEU A 114 0.42 -28.96 1.38
N ASP A 115 -0.64 -29.02 2.19
CA ASP A 115 -1.48 -30.21 2.34
C ASP A 115 -2.62 -30.20 1.29
N ALA A 116 -3.36 -31.30 1.18
CA ALA A 116 -4.44 -31.41 0.21
C ALA A 116 -5.56 -30.35 0.42
N LYS A 117 -5.79 -29.96 1.67
CA LYS A 117 -6.80 -28.97 2.04
C LYS A 117 -6.40 -27.56 1.60
N THR A 118 -5.17 -27.13 1.90
CA THR A 118 -4.65 -25.82 1.50
C THR A 118 -4.45 -25.73 -0.01
N ALA A 119 -4.00 -26.80 -0.65
CA ALA A 119 -3.93 -26.87 -2.10
C ALA A 119 -5.31 -26.67 -2.75
N LYS A 120 -6.37 -27.25 -2.17
CA LYS A 120 -7.75 -27.03 -2.62
C LYS A 120 -8.18 -25.56 -2.47
N GLN A 121 -7.85 -24.92 -1.35
CA GLN A 121 -8.15 -23.50 -1.14
C GLN A 121 -7.46 -22.61 -2.18
N PHE A 122 -6.18 -22.85 -2.50
CA PHE A 122 -5.50 -22.13 -3.57
C PHE A 122 -6.16 -22.37 -4.92
N LYS A 123 -6.52 -23.61 -5.24
CA LYS A 123 -7.20 -23.96 -6.49
C LYS A 123 -8.50 -23.18 -6.67
N GLU A 124 -9.36 -23.16 -5.64
CA GLU A 124 -10.62 -22.40 -5.65
C GLU A 124 -10.36 -20.91 -5.88
N LYS A 125 -9.36 -20.31 -5.22
CA LYS A 125 -9.03 -18.90 -5.40
C LYS A 125 -8.42 -18.58 -6.77
N ILE A 126 -7.72 -19.53 -7.39
CA ILE A 126 -7.21 -19.39 -8.75
C ILE A 126 -8.38 -19.46 -9.75
N ASP A 127 -9.31 -20.40 -9.60
CA ASP A 127 -10.50 -20.52 -10.45
C ASP A 127 -11.37 -19.24 -10.42
N ASP A 128 -11.50 -18.67 -9.22
CA ASP A 128 -12.21 -17.41 -9.00
C ASP A 128 -11.39 -16.16 -9.37
N GLU A 129 -10.19 -16.30 -9.94
CA GLU A 129 -9.32 -15.20 -10.39
C GLU A 129 -9.00 -14.16 -9.30
N TYR A 130 -8.78 -14.62 -8.07
CA TYR A 130 -8.38 -13.73 -6.99
C TYR A 130 -7.03 -13.07 -7.25
N ARG A 131 -6.96 -11.80 -6.87
CA ARG A 131 -5.80 -10.94 -6.92
C ARG A 131 -5.39 -10.50 -5.52
N VAL A 132 -4.09 -10.50 -5.29
CA VAL A 132 -3.45 -10.08 -4.06
C VAL A 132 -3.16 -8.59 -4.14
N ASN A 133 -3.71 -7.81 -3.22
CA ASN A 133 -3.40 -6.39 -3.08
C ASN A 133 -2.38 -6.16 -1.97
N MET A 134 -1.30 -5.47 -2.30
CA MET A 134 -0.27 -5.02 -1.36
C MET A 134 -0.09 -3.51 -1.49
N ILE A 135 0.50 -2.91 -0.47
CA ILE A 135 0.70 -1.47 -0.36
C ILE A 135 2.14 -1.20 0.10
N LEU A 136 2.76 -0.16 -0.46
CA LEU A 136 4.05 0.36 -0.01
C LEU A 136 3.96 1.89 -0.02
N ASP A 137 4.22 2.55 1.11
CA ASP A 137 4.16 4.02 1.22
C ASP A 137 2.85 4.60 0.66
N ASN A 138 1.72 4.01 1.09
CA ASN A 138 0.36 4.31 0.60
C ASN A 138 0.12 4.12 -0.92
N LEU A 139 1.11 3.61 -1.66
CA LEU A 139 0.98 3.29 -3.07
C LEU A 139 0.52 1.84 -3.26
N PRO A 140 -0.49 1.60 -4.10
CA PRO A 140 -0.94 0.26 -4.40
C PRO A 140 0.06 -0.50 -5.27
N LEU A 141 0.15 -1.81 -5.04
CA LEU A 141 0.91 -2.71 -5.89
C LEU A 141 0.21 -2.90 -7.25
N VAL A 142 0.96 -2.73 -8.34
CA VAL A 142 0.43 -2.89 -9.70
C VAL A 142 1.25 -3.84 -10.58
N VAL A 143 0.56 -4.52 -11.50
CA VAL A 143 1.18 -5.32 -12.56
C VAL A 143 1.16 -4.52 -13.88
N PRO A 144 2.31 -4.22 -14.49
CA PRO A 144 2.36 -3.59 -15.80
C PRO A 144 2.03 -4.60 -16.91
N ILE A 145 1.05 -4.27 -17.75
CA ILE A 145 0.65 -5.07 -18.91
C ILE A 145 0.97 -4.29 -20.17
N ARG A 146 1.82 -4.89 -21.01
CA ARG A 146 2.06 -4.42 -22.37
C ARG A 146 1.00 -5.01 -23.28
N ARG A 147 0.26 -4.16 -23.98
CA ARG A 147 -0.63 -4.59 -25.06
C ARG A 147 0.22 -4.91 -26.30
N SER A 148 -0.20 -5.90 -27.09
CA SER A 148 0.55 -6.40 -28.24
C SER A 148 0.56 -5.45 -29.44
N ASP A 149 -0.26 -4.40 -29.41
CA ASP A 149 -0.31 -3.39 -30.45
C ASP A 149 0.89 -2.46 -30.28
N GLN A 150 1.70 -2.31 -31.34
CA GLN A 150 3.09 -1.81 -31.29
C GLN A 150 3.26 -0.36 -30.81
N ASP A 151 2.18 0.34 -30.47
CA ASP A 151 2.19 1.73 -29.99
C ASP A 151 1.26 1.98 -28.77
N SER A 152 0.84 0.91 -28.10
CA SER A 152 -0.09 1.02 -26.98
C SER A 152 0.62 1.21 -25.63
N SER A 153 0.17 2.20 -24.86
CA SER A 153 0.69 2.52 -23.53
C SER A 153 0.59 1.34 -22.56
N THR A 154 1.55 1.23 -21.64
CA THR A 154 1.51 0.20 -20.58
C THR A 154 0.32 0.46 -19.66
N VAL A 155 -0.56 -0.52 -19.54
CA VAL A 155 -1.71 -0.47 -18.63
C VAL A 155 -1.29 -1.08 -17.30
N TYR A 156 -1.69 -0.44 -16.19
CA TYR A 156 -1.41 -0.93 -14.85
C TYR A 156 -2.66 -1.58 -14.26
N GLN A 157 -2.55 -2.83 -13.85
CA GLN A 157 -3.60 -3.54 -13.12
C GLN A 157 -3.28 -3.61 -11.63
N LEU A 158 -4.29 -3.44 -10.79
CA LEU A 158 -4.15 -3.51 -9.35
C LEU A 158 -3.97 -4.97 -8.89
N GLY A 159 -2.93 -5.19 -8.09
CA GLY A 159 -2.61 -6.50 -7.53
C GLY A 159 -2.17 -7.52 -8.60
N TYR A 160 -1.71 -8.68 -8.13
CA TYR A 160 -1.33 -9.80 -8.99
C TYR A 160 -2.21 -11.01 -8.72
N HIS A 161 -2.44 -11.86 -9.72
CA HIS A 161 -3.23 -13.08 -9.54
C HIS A 161 -2.55 -14.06 -8.58
N VAL A 162 -3.32 -14.72 -7.71
CA VAL A 162 -2.80 -15.74 -6.77
C VAL A 162 -2.07 -16.87 -7.52
N GLY A 163 -2.52 -17.18 -8.73
CA GLY A 163 -1.92 -18.17 -9.60
C GLY A 163 -2.55 -18.15 -10.98
N LEU A 164 -2.22 -19.15 -11.79
CA LEU A 164 -2.76 -19.32 -13.13
C LEU A 164 -3.20 -20.77 -13.35
N LYS A 165 -4.24 -20.94 -14.15
CA LYS A 165 -4.69 -22.23 -14.65
C LYS A 165 -4.18 -22.39 -16.08
N GLY A 166 -3.45 -23.48 -16.35
CA GLY A 166 -2.82 -23.70 -17.64
C GLY A 166 -2.66 -25.18 -17.98
N GLN A 167 -2.50 -25.47 -19.27
CA GLN A 167 -2.27 -26.83 -19.76
C GLN A 167 -0.78 -27.03 -20.05
N TYR A 168 -0.25 -28.19 -19.69
CA TYR A 168 1.13 -28.54 -20.06
C TYR A 168 1.17 -28.96 -21.53
N SER A 169 2.24 -28.61 -22.24
CA SER A 169 2.43 -29.04 -23.63
C SER A 169 2.41 -30.57 -23.71
N GLY A 170 1.34 -31.14 -24.26
CA GLY A 170 1.18 -32.58 -24.44
C GLY A 170 0.12 -33.27 -23.56
N SER A 171 -0.49 -32.57 -22.58
CA SER A 171 -1.59 -33.10 -21.78
C SER A 171 -2.82 -32.19 -21.86
N LYS A 172 -4.02 -32.76 -22.07
CA LYS A 172 -5.30 -32.03 -22.01
C LYS A 172 -5.77 -31.73 -20.58
N GLU A 173 -4.99 -32.11 -19.57
CA GLU A 173 -5.33 -31.86 -18.17
C GLU A 173 -4.95 -30.44 -17.76
N ASP A 174 -5.93 -29.73 -17.20
CA ASP A 174 -5.71 -28.42 -16.61
C ASP A 174 -4.91 -28.57 -15.31
N ARG A 175 -3.76 -27.90 -15.23
CA ARG A 175 -2.96 -27.78 -14.01
C ARG A 175 -3.01 -26.37 -13.46
N TYR A 176 -2.83 -26.29 -12.15
CA TYR A 176 -2.85 -25.06 -11.39
C TYR A 176 -1.43 -24.73 -10.96
N PHE A 177 -1.01 -23.49 -11.22
CA PHE A 177 0.29 -22.98 -10.81
C PHE A 177 0.06 -21.80 -9.87
N ILE A 178 0.82 -21.75 -8.78
CA ILE A 178 0.72 -20.71 -7.76
C ILE A 178 1.85 -19.71 -8.01
N HIS A 179 1.54 -18.42 -8.03
CA HIS A 179 2.56 -17.38 -8.10
C HIS A 179 3.20 -17.18 -6.74
N ASN A 180 4.32 -17.86 -6.49
CA ASN A 180 5.05 -17.79 -5.24
C ASN A 180 6.35 -16.98 -5.35
N HIS A 181 6.83 -16.72 -6.57
CA HIS A 181 8.04 -15.96 -6.80
C HIS A 181 7.67 -14.57 -7.34
N LEU A 182 7.89 -13.53 -6.52
CA LEU A 182 7.47 -12.16 -6.83
C LEU A 182 8.71 -11.28 -7.02
N ALA A 183 8.83 -10.67 -8.19
CA ALA A 183 9.82 -9.63 -8.43
C ALA A 183 9.18 -8.25 -8.28
N PHE A 184 9.52 -7.55 -7.20
CA PHE A 184 9.05 -6.20 -6.95
C PHE A 184 9.96 -5.16 -7.62
N THR A 185 9.36 -4.11 -8.15
CA THR A 185 10.07 -2.94 -8.69
C THR A 185 9.52 -1.69 -8.03
N VAL A 186 10.36 -1.05 -7.22
CA VAL A 186 10.04 0.20 -6.53
C VAL A 186 10.63 1.35 -7.35
N LYS A 187 9.77 2.21 -7.88
CA LYS A 187 10.16 3.44 -8.60
C LYS A 187 10.23 4.58 -7.62
N TYR A 188 11.23 5.43 -7.77
CA TYR A 188 11.45 6.58 -6.90
C TYR A 188 11.86 7.81 -7.68
N HIS A 189 11.58 8.97 -7.11
CA HIS A 189 12.08 10.27 -7.54
C HIS A 189 13.10 10.74 -6.51
N ARG A 190 14.31 11.09 -6.96
CA ARG A 190 15.40 11.55 -6.10
C ARG A 190 15.46 13.07 -6.13
N ASP A 191 15.51 13.69 -4.96
CA ASP A 191 15.78 15.11 -4.83
C ASP A 191 17.30 15.36 -4.92
N PRO A 192 17.78 16.15 -5.90
CA PRO A 192 19.21 16.46 -6.05
C PRO A 192 19.77 17.33 -4.92
N GLN A 193 18.95 18.07 -4.18
CA GLN A 193 19.40 18.96 -3.10
C GLN A 193 19.67 18.21 -1.80
N THR A 194 18.76 17.30 -1.42
CA THR A 194 18.76 16.61 -0.13
C THR A 194 19.24 15.16 -0.19
N ASP A 195 19.48 14.63 -1.39
CA ASP A 195 19.75 13.21 -1.69
C ASP A 195 18.64 12.23 -1.20
N SER A 196 17.51 12.77 -0.72
CA SER A 196 16.35 11.98 -0.36
C SER A 196 15.67 11.43 -1.60
N ALA A 197 14.87 10.39 -1.40
CA ALA A 197 14.11 9.77 -2.46
C ALA A 197 12.70 9.45 -2.01
N ARG A 198 11.74 9.88 -2.82
CA ARG A 198 10.33 9.63 -2.64
C ARG A 198 9.87 8.49 -3.52
N ILE A 199 9.07 7.57 -2.98
CA ILE A 199 8.53 6.47 -3.76
C ILE A 199 7.39 7.01 -4.65
N VAL A 200 7.41 6.64 -5.92
CA VAL A 200 6.41 7.09 -6.92
C VAL A 200 5.74 5.93 -7.65
N GLY A 201 6.15 4.69 -7.39
CA GLY A 201 5.47 3.53 -7.95
C GLY A 201 5.91 2.21 -7.33
N PHE A 202 4.97 1.29 -7.21
CA PHE A 202 5.20 -0.04 -6.66
C PHE A 202 4.65 -1.10 -7.62
N GLN A 203 5.55 -1.79 -8.31
CA GLN A 203 5.20 -2.75 -9.36
C GLN A 203 5.62 -4.16 -8.98
N VAL A 204 4.91 -5.16 -9.50
CA VAL A 204 5.26 -6.58 -9.33
C VAL A 204 5.20 -7.32 -10.65
N LYS A 205 6.13 -8.25 -10.82
CA LYS A 205 6.06 -9.30 -11.83
C LYS A 205 6.01 -10.66 -11.11
N PRO A 206 4.87 -11.37 -11.12
CA PRO A 206 4.77 -12.71 -10.56
C PRO A 206 5.34 -13.76 -11.51
N TYR A 207 5.82 -14.87 -10.94
CA TYR A 207 6.32 -16.07 -11.63
C TYR A 207 5.75 -17.32 -10.96
#